data_AF-A0A8T4QB02-F1
#
_entry.id   AF-A0A8T4QB02-F1
#
_cell.length_a   1.000
_cell.length_b   1.000
_cell.length_c   1.000
_cell.angle_alpha   90.00
_cell.angle_beta   90.00
_cell.angle_gamma   90.00
#
_symmetry.space_group_name_H-M   'P 1'
#
loop_
_entity.id
_entity.type
_entity.pdbx_description
1 polymer ?
#
loop_
_entity_poly.entity_id
_entity_poly.type
_entity_poly.pdbx_seq_one_letter_code
_entity_poly.pdbx_strand_id
1 'polypeptide(L)'
;MVLESITNPIFAKKHPFRLFLVGMLFATISVIFSLWIFKSQTSLVMVFLTVTATVPLMYATMQEEEEEDLIQKNEIGILKEHSKTILFLSFLFLGFVVAFSLFAIFLPSDLAETVFSAQLDTIKAINANVAKLTGQAFDLSYGMEAFVMIFLNNVKVLLFCLFFAFFFGAGAIFILTWNASVISAAIGTYFRNGIEYYAMSHGLTKVAIYFGVFSLSL
;
A
#
# COMPACT_ATOMS: atom_id res chain seq x y z
N MET A 1 12.61 19.57 -11.52
CA MET A 1 12.76 18.28 -12.25
C MET A 1 11.57 18.04 -13.16
N VAL A 2 11.70 17.24 -14.23
CA VAL A 2 10.60 16.99 -15.20
C VAL A 2 9.32 16.47 -14.53
N LEU A 3 9.45 15.70 -13.43
CA LEU A 3 8.32 15.28 -12.59
C LEU A 3 7.57 16.44 -11.91
N GLU A 4 8.24 17.52 -11.50
CA GLU A 4 7.58 18.70 -10.90
C GLU A 4 6.67 19.43 -11.89
N SER A 5 6.95 19.33 -13.20
CA SER A 5 6.06 19.91 -14.23
C SER A 5 4.74 19.14 -14.39
N ILE A 6 4.70 17.87 -13.98
CA ILE A 6 3.52 16.99 -14.08
C ILE A 6 2.61 17.17 -12.86
N THR A 7 3.17 17.55 -11.71
CA THR A 7 2.43 17.67 -10.45
C THR A 7 2.71 18.99 -9.76
N ASN A 8 2.03 20.05 -10.21
CA ASN A 8 1.94 21.30 -9.45
C ASN A 8 1.12 21.01 -8.16
N PRO A 9 1.68 21.13 -6.95
CA PRO A 9 1.04 20.68 -5.72
C PRO A 9 -0.21 21.52 -5.35
N ILE A 10 -0.19 22.83 -5.66
CA ILE A 10 -1.35 23.74 -5.62
C ILE A 10 -2.56 23.18 -6.40
N PHE A 11 -2.31 22.48 -7.51
CA PHE A 11 -3.36 21.90 -8.36
C PHE A 11 -3.83 20.51 -7.88
N ALA A 12 -2.97 19.80 -7.14
CA ALA A 12 -3.27 18.47 -6.61
C ALA A 12 -4.25 18.52 -5.42
N LYS A 13 -4.13 19.51 -4.52
CA LYS A 13 -5.08 19.72 -3.41
C LYS A 13 -6.52 19.99 -3.89
N LYS A 14 -6.71 20.61 -5.06
CA LYS A 14 -8.05 20.94 -5.62
C LYS A 14 -8.74 19.77 -6.34
N HIS A 15 -7.98 18.75 -6.77
CA HIS A 15 -8.50 17.63 -7.56
C HIS A 15 -7.96 16.28 -7.06
N PRO A 16 -8.47 15.75 -5.94
CA PRO A 16 -7.96 14.53 -5.30
C PRO A 16 -7.94 13.31 -6.22
N PHE A 17 -8.88 13.22 -7.16
CA PHE A 17 -8.91 12.13 -8.16
C PHE A 17 -7.65 12.08 -9.05
N ARG A 18 -6.99 13.22 -9.31
CA ARG A 18 -5.74 13.22 -10.08
C ARG A 18 -4.60 12.54 -9.32
N LEU A 19 -4.58 12.65 -8.00
CA LEU A 19 -3.58 11.98 -7.16
C LEU A 19 -3.72 10.48 -7.18
N PHE A 20 -4.95 9.98 -7.28
CA PHE A 20 -5.18 8.56 -7.52
C PHE A 20 -4.53 8.08 -8.81
N LEU A 21 -4.70 8.83 -9.91
CA LEU A 21 -4.07 8.49 -11.19
C LEU A 21 -2.54 8.61 -11.15
N VAL A 22 -2.02 9.62 -10.46
CA VAL A 22 -0.56 9.79 -10.25
C VAL A 22 0.01 8.63 -9.44
N GLY A 23 -0.64 8.26 -8.34
CA GLY A 23 -0.25 7.11 -7.53
C GLY A 23 -0.25 5.82 -8.34
N MET A 24 -1.33 5.60 -9.11
CA MET A 24 -1.43 4.45 -10.02
C MET A 24 -0.27 4.44 -11.02
N LEU A 25 0.01 5.56 -11.68
CA LEU A 25 1.09 5.68 -12.66
C LEU A 25 2.46 5.38 -12.03
N PHE A 26 2.78 5.97 -10.88
CA PHE A 26 4.06 5.78 -10.20
C PHE A 26 4.26 4.32 -9.76
N ALA A 27 3.23 3.69 -9.19
CA ALA A 27 3.28 2.28 -8.83
C ALA A 27 3.43 1.38 -10.07
N THR A 28 2.67 1.64 -11.14
CA THR A 28 2.76 0.87 -12.39
C THR A 28 4.15 0.94 -13.01
N ILE A 29 4.71 2.14 -13.15
CA ILE A 29 6.07 2.32 -13.67
C ILE A 29 7.06 1.57 -12.78
N SER A 30 6.94 1.69 -11.45
CA SER A 30 7.86 1.06 -10.51
C SER A 30 7.86 -0.46 -10.59
N VAL A 31 6.69 -1.11 -10.75
CA VAL A 31 6.60 -2.56 -10.95
C VAL A 31 7.24 -2.99 -12.27
N ILE A 32 6.99 -2.26 -13.35
CA ILE A 32 7.56 -2.58 -14.67
C ILE A 32 9.09 -2.47 -14.63
N PHE A 33 9.62 -1.38 -14.05
CA PHE A 33 11.05 -1.17 -13.93
C PHE A 33 11.73 -2.17 -13.00
N SER A 34 11.10 -2.52 -11.87
CA SER A 34 11.66 -3.52 -10.96
C SER A 34 11.73 -4.91 -11.62
N LEU A 35 10.70 -5.31 -12.35
CA LEU A 35 10.68 -6.56 -13.13
C LEU A 35 11.71 -6.58 -14.26
N TRP A 36 11.92 -5.43 -14.91
CA TRP A 36 12.83 -5.37 -16.04
C TRP A 36 14.31 -5.41 -15.62
N ILE A 37 14.66 -4.64 -14.60
CA ILE A 37 16.07 -4.40 -14.21
C ILE A 37 16.49 -5.25 -13.00
N PHE A 38 15.60 -5.47 -12.03
CA PHE A 38 15.92 -6.00 -10.70
C PHE A 38 15.18 -7.30 -10.35
N LYS A 39 15.12 -8.25 -11.29
CA LYS A 39 14.33 -9.49 -11.20
C LYS A 39 14.42 -10.23 -9.85
N SER A 40 15.62 -10.34 -9.27
CA SER A 40 15.84 -11.07 -8.01
C SER A 40 15.39 -10.35 -6.75
N GLN A 41 15.18 -9.03 -6.80
CA GLN A 41 14.82 -8.17 -5.66
C GLN A 41 13.55 -7.35 -5.95
N THR A 42 12.75 -7.79 -6.92
CA THR A 42 11.60 -7.07 -7.46
C THR A 42 10.66 -6.56 -6.38
N SER A 43 10.41 -7.36 -5.35
CA SER A 43 9.47 -7.07 -4.26
C SER A 43 9.81 -5.84 -3.43
N LEU A 44 11.06 -5.70 -2.98
CA LEU A 44 11.48 -4.51 -2.23
C LEU A 44 11.74 -3.32 -3.16
N VAL A 45 12.29 -3.60 -4.36
CA VAL A 45 12.66 -2.55 -5.32
C VAL A 45 11.43 -1.84 -5.88
N MET A 46 10.31 -2.54 -6.13
CA MET A 46 9.09 -1.88 -6.59
C MET A 46 8.56 -0.85 -5.56
N VAL A 47 8.66 -1.17 -4.26
CA VAL A 47 8.24 -0.27 -3.19
C VAL A 47 9.19 0.91 -3.13
N PHE A 48 10.49 0.64 -3.16
CA PHE A 48 11.53 1.67 -3.16
C PHE A 48 11.37 2.65 -4.33
N LEU A 49 11.20 2.17 -5.56
CA LEU A 49 11.03 3.03 -6.73
C LEU A 49 9.74 3.86 -6.65
N THR A 50 8.65 3.28 -6.14
CA THR A 50 7.38 4.01 -5.95
C THR A 50 7.55 5.12 -4.93
N VAL A 51 8.27 4.85 -3.83
CA VAL A 51 8.64 5.84 -2.81
C VAL A 51 9.47 6.95 -3.42
N THR A 52 10.56 6.62 -4.14
CA THR A 52 11.44 7.60 -4.77
C THR A 52 10.69 8.51 -5.75
N ALA A 53 9.78 7.95 -6.55
CA ALA A 53 8.95 8.73 -7.47
C ALA A 53 7.99 9.68 -6.74
N THR A 54 7.55 9.30 -5.54
CA THR A 54 6.56 10.03 -4.75
C THR A 54 7.18 11.10 -3.85
N VAL A 55 8.43 10.94 -3.43
CA VAL A 55 9.11 11.87 -2.50
C VAL A 55 9.06 13.34 -2.95
N PRO A 56 9.32 13.71 -4.22
CA PRO A 56 9.26 15.12 -4.65
C PRO A 56 7.86 15.71 -4.47
N LEU A 57 6.82 14.94 -4.81
CA LEU A 57 5.44 15.33 -4.63
C LEU A 57 5.09 15.49 -3.14
N MET A 58 5.56 14.57 -2.29
CA MET A 58 5.33 14.67 -0.84
C MET A 58 6.02 15.91 -0.25
N TYR A 59 7.29 16.13 -0.59
CA TYR A 59 8.06 17.27 -0.10
C TYR A 59 7.38 18.59 -0.46
N ALA A 60 6.95 18.75 -1.71
CA ALA A 60 6.27 19.96 -2.16
C ALA A 60 4.92 20.17 -1.45
N THR A 61 4.15 19.10 -1.20
CA THR A 61 2.90 19.19 -0.43
C THR A 61 3.15 19.59 1.03
N MET A 62 4.20 19.08 1.68
CA MET A 62 4.56 19.45 3.06
C MET A 62 5.01 20.90 3.15
N GLN A 63 5.81 21.36 2.19
CA GLN A 63 6.26 22.75 2.15
C GLN A 63 5.07 23.71 2.02
N GLU A 64 4.11 23.40 1.15
CA GLU A 64 2.87 24.20 1.03
C GLU A 64 2.02 24.17 2.31
N GLU A 65 1.95 23.03 3.01
CA GLU A 65 1.24 22.94 4.29
C GLU A 65 1.91 23.80 5.37
N GLU A 66 3.24 23.76 5.47
CA GLU A 66 4.00 24.56 6.44
C GLU A 66 3.81 26.07 6.21
N GLU A 67 3.78 26.52 4.95
CA GLU A 67 3.47 27.91 4.60
C GLU A 67 2.05 28.33 5.00
N GLU A 68 1.05 27.44 4.82
CA GLU A 68 -0.35 27.69 5.22
C GLU A 68 -0.52 27.74 6.75
N ASP A 69 0.19 26.88 7.48
CA ASP A 69 0.17 26.82 8.96
C ASP A 69 0.73 28.10 9.61
N LEU A 70 1.72 28.76 8.99
CA LEU A 70 2.25 30.04 9.49
C LEU A 70 1.23 31.19 9.43
N ILE A 71 0.25 31.10 8.52
CA ILE A 71 -0.76 32.15 8.31
C ILE A 71 -1.94 31.96 9.27
N GLN A 72 -2.29 30.71 9.60
CA GLN A 72 -3.53 30.37 10.29
C GLN A 72 -3.34 30.18 11.80
N LYS A 73 -3.88 31.09 12.61
CA LYS A 73 -3.66 31.11 14.07
C LYS A 73 -4.64 30.30 14.92
N ASN A 74 -5.68 29.71 14.31
CA ASN A 74 -6.74 28.99 15.03
C ASN A 74 -6.60 27.47 14.85
N GLU A 75 -6.68 26.72 15.96
CA GLU A 75 -6.55 25.25 15.98
C GLU A 75 -7.54 24.53 15.05
N ILE A 76 -8.79 25.01 14.98
CA ILE A 76 -9.82 24.44 14.08
C ILE A 76 -9.44 24.64 12.60
N GLY A 77 -8.77 25.76 12.28
CA GLY A 77 -8.26 26.01 10.94
C GLY A 77 -7.17 25.02 10.57
N ILE A 78 -6.18 24.86 11.47
CA ILE A 78 -5.06 23.93 11.31
C ILE A 78 -5.55 22.48 11.10
N LEU A 79 -6.49 22.00 11.92
CA LEU A 79 -7.08 20.66 11.75
C LEU A 79 -7.78 20.48 10.40
N LYS A 80 -8.37 21.55 9.85
CA LYS A 80 -9.02 21.52 8.54
C LYS A 80 -7.99 21.43 7.41
N GLU A 81 -6.84 22.07 7.54
CA GLU A 81 -5.76 21.97 6.55
C GLU A 81 -5.11 20.58 6.57
N HIS A 82 -4.83 20.02 7.75
CA HIS A 82 -4.36 18.63 7.87
C HIS A 82 -5.34 17.62 7.25
N SER A 83 -6.66 17.85 7.38
CA SER A 83 -7.68 17.00 6.75
C SER A 83 -7.52 16.94 5.22
N LYS A 84 -7.10 18.04 4.57
CA LYS A 84 -6.81 18.05 3.13
C LYS A 84 -5.58 17.22 2.81
N THR A 85 -4.53 17.28 3.63
CA THR A 85 -3.32 16.46 3.50
C THR A 85 -3.63 14.97 3.68
N ILE A 86 -4.50 14.62 4.64
CA ILE A 86 -4.98 13.24 4.83
C ILE A 86 -5.75 12.76 3.60
N LEU A 87 -6.63 13.60 3.03
CA LEU A 87 -7.37 13.28 1.81
C LEU A 87 -6.41 13.06 0.64
N PHE A 88 -5.42 13.94 0.48
CA PHE A 88 -4.37 13.83 -0.52
C PHE A 88 -3.66 12.48 -0.45
N LEU A 89 -3.17 12.10 0.74
CA LEU A 89 -2.46 10.84 0.97
C LEU A 89 -3.36 9.63 0.76
N SER A 90 -4.64 9.75 1.10
CA SER A 90 -5.64 8.68 0.92
C SER A 90 -5.88 8.35 -0.55
N PHE A 91 -6.04 9.36 -1.41
CA PHE A 91 -6.22 9.14 -2.86
C PHE A 91 -4.94 8.59 -3.51
N LEU A 92 -3.78 9.09 -3.11
CA LEU A 92 -2.48 8.58 -3.57
C LEU A 92 -2.29 7.10 -3.18
N PHE A 93 -2.56 6.76 -1.91
CA PHE A 93 -2.54 5.40 -1.40
C PHE A 93 -3.50 4.48 -2.16
N LEU A 94 -4.73 4.94 -2.42
CA LEU A 94 -5.70 4.17 -3.21
C LEU A 94 -5.20 3.91 -4.64
N GLY A 95 -4.50 4.88 -5.24
CA GLY A 95 -3.84 4.72 -6.53
C GLY A 95 -2.79 3.60 -6.51
N PHE A 96 -1.94 3.57 -5.48
CA PHE A 96 -0.98 2.49 -5.27
C PHE A 96 -1.68 1.13 -5.11
N VAL A 97 -2.73 1.07 -4.28
CA VAL A 97 -3.47 -0.17 -4.04
C VAL A 97 -4.06 -0.73 -5.33
N VAL A 98 -4.71 0.11 -6.14
CA VAL A 98 -5.31 -0.37 -7.40
C VAL A 98 -4.23 -0.82 -8.38
N ALA A 99 -3.16 -0.05 -8.58
CA ALA A 99 -2.07 -0.45 -9.47
C ALA A 99 -1.46 -1.79 -9.06
N PHE A 100 -1.00 -1.90 -7.81
CA PHE A 100 -0.39 -3.12 -7.31
C PHE A 100 -1.37 -4.31 -7.34
N SER A 101 -2.65 -4.09 -7.04
CA SER A 101 -3.66 -5.16 -7.11
C SER A 101 -3.85 -5.67 -8.52
N LEU A 102 -3.88 -4.79 -9.53
CA LEU A 102 -3.96 -5.22 -10.93
C LEU A 102 -2.77 -6.10 -11.33
N PHE A 103 -1.56 -5.73 -10.91
CA PHE A 103 -0.38 -6.58 -11.14
C PHE A 103 -0.46 -7.91 -10.38
N ALA A 104 -0.89 -7.90 -9.12
CA ALA A 104 -1.04 -9.12 -8.33
C ALA A 104 -2.08 -10.08 -8.93
N ILE A 105 -3.17 -9.55 -9.49
CA ILE A 105 -4.24 -10.34 -10.12
C ILE A 105 -3.80 -10.88 -11.48
N PHE A 106 -3.31 -10.02 -12.36
CA PHE A 106 -3.19 -10.35 -13.79
C PHE A 106 -1.82 -10.86 -14.21
N LEU A 107 -0.76 -10.70 -13.42
CA LEU A 107 0.52 -11.29 -13.75
C LEU A 107 0.45 -12.83 -13.75
N PRO A 108 1.31 -13.51 -14.54
CA PRO A 108 1.53 -14.94 -14.38
C PRO A 108 1.92 -15.27 -12.94
N SER A 109 1.51 -16.44 -12.44
CA SER A 109 1.71 -16.85 -11.05
C SER A 109 3.14 -16.67 -10.55
N ASP A 110 4.11 -17.15 -11.34
CA ASP A 110 5.53 -17.14 -10.96
C ASP A 110 6.07 -15.70 -10.86
N LEU A 111 5.59 -14.82 -11.75
CA LEU A 111 5.94 -13.40 -11.72
C LEU A 111 5.27 -12.70 -10.55
N ALA A 112 3.99 -12.97 -10.30
CA ALA A 112 3.26 -12.40 -9.17
C ALA A 112 3.92 -12.80 -7.84
N GLU A 113 4.34 -14.05 -7.69
CA GLU A 113 5.06 -14.53 -6.51
C GLU A 113 6.42 -13.84 -6.36
N THR A 114 7.16 -13.67 -7.44
CA THR A 114 8.45 -12.95 -7.42
C THR A 114 8.29 -11.47 -7.08
N VAL A 115 7.25 -10.82 -7.62
CA VAL A 115 6.97 -9.39 -7.40
C VAL A 115 6.47 -9.13 -5.99
N PHE A 116 5.65 -10.02 -5.44
CA PHE A 116 4.99 -9.80 -4.14
C PHE A 116 5.54 -10.69 -3.02
N SER A 117 6.70 -11.33 -3.19
CA SER A 117 7.24 -12.32 -2.24
C SER A 117 7.30 -11.81 -0.80
N ALA A 118 7.91 -10.66 -0.54
CA ALA A 118 8.01 -10.11 0.80
C ALA A 118 6.64 -9.69 1.38
N GLN A 119 5.72 -9.26 0.52
CA GLN A 119 4.35 -8.94 0.90
C GLN A 119 3.58 -10.21 1.29
N LEU A 120 3.71 -11.28 0.50
CA LEU A 120 3.09 -12.58 0.78
C LEU A 120 3.63 -13.19 2.09
N ASP A 121 4.93 -13.09 2.34
CA ASP A 121 5.53 -13.55 3.60
C ASP A 121 5.03 -12.75 4.80
N THR A 122 4.83 -11.43 4.63
CA THR A 122 4.21 -10.58 5.65
C THR A 122 2.78 -11.03 5.94
N ILE A 123 1.98 -11.34 4.91
CA ILE A 123 0.61 -11.83 5.08
C ILE A 123 0.60 -13.18 5.81
N LYS A 124 1.47 -14.12 5.43
CA LYS A 124 1.61 -15.41 6.12
C LYS A 124 1.95 -15.22 7.60
N ALA A 125 2.87 -14.31 7.92
CA ALA A 125 3.23 -13.99 9.31
C ALA A 125 2.06 -13.38 10.09
N ILE A 126 1.25 -12.52 9.47
CA ILE A 126 0.05 -11.95 10.09
C ILE A 126 -0.98 -13.07 10.34
N ASN A 127 -1.29 -13.88 9.34
CA ASN A 127 -2.28 -14.95 9.44
C ASN A 127 -1.92 -16.00 10.50
N ALA A 128 -0.64 -16.37 10.62
CA ALA A 128 -0.18 -17.30 11.67
C ALA A 128 -0.44 -16.78 13.10
N ASN A 129 -0.48 -15.46 13.29
CA ASN A 129 -0.83 -14.86 14.57
C ASN A 129 -2.35 -14.78 14.78
N VAL A 130 -3.11 -14.58 13.70
CA VAL A 130 -4.59 -14.45 13.74
C VAL A 130 -5.30 -15.81 13.82
N ALA A 131 -4.77 -16.87 13.21
CA ALA A 131 -5.35 -18.22 13.24
C ALA A 131 -5.43 -18.78 14.69
N LYS A 132 -4.58 -18.31 15.59
CA LYS A 132 -4.65 -18.63 17.03
C LYS A 132 -5.87 -18.02 17.74
N LEU A 133 -6.54 -17.05 17.11
CA LEU A 133 -7.61 -16.24 17.69
C LEU A 133 -8.98 -16.51 17.03
N THR A 134 -9.03 -17.23 15.90
CA THR A 134 -10.28 -17.48 15.15
C THR A 134 -11.19 -18.47 15.88
N GLY A 135 -12.41 -18.04 16.21
CA GLY A 135 -13.46 -18.88 16.83
C GLY A 135 -13.71 -18.60 18.32
N GLN A 136 -12.89 -17.78 18.98
CA GLN A 136 -12.98 -17.50 20.42
C GLN A 136 -13.14 -16.00 20.76
N ALA A 137 -13.53 -15.17 19.79
CA ALA A 137 -13.58 -13.70 19.96
C ALA A 137 -14.53 -13.20 21.06
N PHE A 138 -15.49 -14.02 21.51
CA PHE A 138 -16.43 -13.68 22.60
C PHE A 138 -15.92 -14.09 23.99
N ASP A 139 -14.84 -14.84 24.07
CA ASP A 139 -14.17 -15.13 25.34
C ASP A 139 -13.35 -13.90 25.74
N LEU A 140 -13.63 -13.36 26.94
CA LEU A 140 -13.05 -12.12 27.44
C LEU A 140 -11.51 -12.17 27.49
N SER A 141 -10.93 -13.35 27.72
CA SER A 141 -9.47 -13.52 27.78
C SER A 141 -8.83 -13.41 26.40
N TYR A 142 -9.40 -14.12 25.40
CA TYR A 142 -8.88 -14.12 24.03
C TYR A 142 -9.20 -12.81 23.29
N GLY A 143 -10.35 -12.19 23.57
CA GLY A 143 -10.71 -10.88 23.02
C GLY A 143 -9.76 -9.77 23.47
N MET A 144 -9.35 -9.78 24.75
CA MET A 144 -8.37 -8.80 25.26
C MET A 144 -6.98 -9.02 24.67
N GLU A 145 -6.54 -10.27 24.51
CA GLU A 145 -5.27 -10.60 23.85
C GLU A 145 -5.23 -10.10 22.40
N ALA A 146 -6.31 -10.36 21.63
CA ALA A 146 -6.45 -9.89 20.26
C ALA A 146 -6.44 -8.35 20.19
N PHE A 147 -7.17 -7.67 21.08
CA PHE A 147 -7.18 -6.21 21.14
C PHE A 147 -5.79 -5.64 21.39
N VAL A 148 -5.06 -6.14 22.40
CA VAL A 148 -3.71 -5.67 22.74
C VAL A 148 -2.75 -5.91 21.57
N MET A 149 -2.85 -7.06 20.91
CA MET A 149 -2.04 -7.36 19.72
C MET A 149 -2.28 -6.34 18.60
N ILE A 150 -3.54 -6.07 18.26
CA ILE A 150 -3.91 -5.10 17.22
C ILE A 150 -3.47 -3.69 17.60
N PHE A 151 -3.71 -3.29 18.85
CA PHE A 151 -3.32 -1.97 19.37
C PHE A 151 -1.81 -1.76 19.30
N LEU A 152 -1.03 -2.70 19.84
CA LEU A 152 0.44 -2.60 19.84
C LEU A 152 1.02 -2.63 18.43
N ASN A 153 0.43 -3.37 17.49
CA ASN A 153 0.86 -3.36 16.10
C ASN A 153 0.65 -1.98 15.45
N ASN A 154 -0.49 -1.32 15.69
CA ASN A 154 -0.72 0.04 15.19
C ASN A 154 0.21 1.07 15.86
N VAL A 155 0.49 0.93 17.15
CA VAL A 155 1.48 1.78 17.85
C VAL A 155 2.88 1.59 17.24
N LYS A 156 3.29 0.36 16.92
CA LYS A 156 4.55 0.11 16.21
C LYS A 156 4.60 0.81 14.85
N VAL A 157 3.54 0.71 14.05
CA VAL A 157 3.45 1.39 12.75
C VAL A 157 3.54 2.91 12.94
N LEU A 158 2.84 3.47 13.93
CA LEU A 158 2.92 4.89 14.26
C LEU A 158 4.36 5.32 14.62
N LEU A 159 5.05 4.56 15.47
CA LEU A 159 6.43 4.82 15.84
C LEU A 159 7.37 4.72 14.64
N PHE A 160 7.16 3.75 13.74
CA PHE A 160 7.94 3.66 12.51
C PHE A 160 7.70 4.86 11.60
N CYS A 161 6.46 5.30 11.41
CA CYS A 161 6.17 6.51 10.65
C CYS A 161 6.87 7.74 11.25
N LEU A 162 6.84 7.88 12.59
CA LEU A 162 7.50 8.99 13.29
C LEU A 162 9.02 8.94 13.08
N PHE A 163 9.67 7.80 13.31
CA PHE A 163 11.12 7.69 13.14
C PHE A 163 11.55 7.88 11.69
N PHE A 164 10.82 7.30 10.74
CA PHE A 164 11.15 7.46 9.32
C PHE A 164 10.96 8.90 8.85
N ALA A 165 9.91 9.58 9.31
CA ALA A 165 9.72 11.00 9.01
C ALA A 165 10.83 11.85 9.66
N PHE A 166 11.20 11.56 10.89
CA PHE A 166 12.24 12.29 11.61
C PHE A 166 13.63 12.14 10.97
N PHE A 167 14.05 10.91 10.63
CA PHE A 167 15.39 10.67 10.08
C PHE A 167 15.52 10.92 8.58
N PHE A 168 14.44 10.71 7.82
CA PHE A 168 14.47 10.74 6.35
C PHE A 168 13.50 11.76 5.72
N GLY A 169 12.89 12.64 6.53
CA GLY A 169 11.97 13.69 6.06
C GLY A 169 10.65 13.11 5.57
N ALA A 170 10.51 12.94 4.24
CA ALA A 170 9.33 12.31 3.65
C ALA A 170 9.27 10.77 3.85
N GLY A 171 10.07 10.22 4.76
CA GLY A 171 10.27 8.77 4.94
C GLY A 171 9.01 7.98 5.32
N ALA A 172 8.00 8.61 5.91
CA ALA A 172 6.72 7.95 6.21
C ALA A 172 6.00 7.42 4.95
N ILE A 173 6.30 7.97 3.76
CA ILE A 173 5.76 7.47 2.48
C ILE A 173 6.18 6.03 2.19
N PHE A 174 7.32 5.59 2.74
CA PHE A 174 7.77 4.20 2.64
C PHE A 174 6.77 3.26 3.31
N ILE A 175 6.34 3.59 4.53
CA ILE A 175 5.36 2.78 5.28
C ILE A 175 4.00 2.79 4.56
N LEU A 176 3.59 3.95 4.02
CA LEU A 176 2.35 4.07 3.25
C LEU A 176 2.36 3.15 2.01
N THR A 177 3.45 3.19 1.24
CA THR A 177 3.62 2.39 0.02
C THR A 177 3.75 0.90 0.33
N TRP A 178 4.50 0.56 1.39
CA TRP A 178 4.63 -0.82 1.86
C TRP A 178 3.27 -1.41 2.21
N ASN A 179 2.48 -0.72 3.05
CA ASN A 179 1.14 -1.16 3.42
C ASN A 179 0.22 -1.31 2.21
N ALA A 180 0.28 -0.38 1.25
CA ALA A 180 -0.48 -0.50 -0.01
C ALA A 180 -0.12 -1.78 -0.77
N SER A 181 1.17 -2.12 -0.85
CA SER A 181 1.64 -3.33 -1.53
C SER A 181 1.20 -4.62 -0.83
N VAL A 182 1.20 -4.65 0.51
CA VAL A 182 0.74 -5.81 1.29
C VAL A 182 -0.76 -6.04 1.11
N ILE A 183 -1.57 -4.97 1.22
CA ILE A 183 -3.02 -5.06 0.98
C ILE A 183 -3.30 -5.53 -0.45
N SER A 184 -2.55 -5.03 -1.42
CA SER A 184 -2.73 -5.41 -2.83
C SER A 184 -2.39 -6.86 -3.12
N ALA A 185 -1.35 -7.41 -2.46
CA ALA A 185 -1.03 -8.83 -2.56
C ALA A 185 -2.14 -9.71 -1.97
N ALA A 186 -2.76 -9.27 -0.87
CA ALA A 186 -3.91 -9.95 -0.27
C ALA A 186 -5.15 -9.91 -1.19
N ILE A 187 -5.48 -8.73 -1.74
CA ILE A 187 -6.55 -8.56 -2.75
C ILE A 187 -6.26 -9.47 -3.95
N GLY A 188 -5.04 -9.43 -4.48
CA GLY A 188 -4.65 -10.24 -5.61
C GLY A 188 -4.86 -11.72 -5.37
N THR A 189 -4.42 -12.22 -4.21
CA THR A 189 -4.60 -13.62 -3.85
C THR A 189 -6.08 -14.00 -3.72
N TYR A 190 -6.89 -13.15 -3.07
CA TYR A 190 -8.33 -13.37 -2.95
C TYR A 190 -9.02 -13.50 -4.32
N PHE A 191 -8.75 -12.56 -5.24
CA PHE A 191 -9.34 -12.59 -6.58
C PHE A 191 -8.86 -13.77 -7.41
N ARG A 192 -7.56 -14.10 -7.34
CA ARG A 192 -6.98 -15.27 -8.04
C ARG A 192 -7.64 -16.57 -7.62
N ASN A 193 -7.76 -16.81 -6.31
CA ASN A 193 -8.41 -18.01 -5.77
C ASN A 193 -9.89 -18.09 -6.18
N GLY A 194 -10.59 -16.95 -6.18
CA GLY A 194 -11.96 -16.87 -6.67
C GLY A 194 -12.07 -17.23 -8.15
N ILE A 195 -11.23 -16.65 -9.00
CA ILE A 195 -11.22 -16.91 -10.45
C ILE A 195 -10.86 -18.38 -10.73
N GLU A 196 -9.88 -18.94 -10.03
CA GLU A 196 -9.51 -20.35 -10.14
C GLU A 196 -10.71 -21.25 -9.84
N TYR A 197 -11.36 -21.06 -8.70
CA TYR A 197 -12.52 -21.85 -8.27
C TYR A 197 -13.66 -21.81 -9.29
N TYR A 198 -14.01 -20.62 -9.78
CA TYR A 198 -15.05 -20.47 -10.81
C TYR A 198 -14.63 -21.07 -12.15
N ALA A 199 -13.36 -20.93 -12.55
CA ALA A 199 -12.85 -21.51 -13.79
C ALA A 199 -12.84 -23.05 -13.75
N MET A 200 -12.45 -23.64 -12.62
CA MET A 200 -12.49 -25.10 -12.43
C MET A 200 -13.92 -25.64 -12.50
N SER A 201 -14.88 -24.98 -11.84
CA SER A 201 -16.28 -25.42 -11.85
C SER A 201 -16.95 -25.38 -13.23
N HIS A 202 -16.44 -24.56 -14.15
CA HIS A 202 -16.94 -24.45 -15.53
C HIS A 202 -16.07 -25.18 -16.57
N GLY A 203 -15.07 -25.97 -16.14
CA GLY A 203 -14.19 -26.72 -17.04
C GLY A 203 -13.15 -25.88 -17.81
N LEU A 204 -12.93 -24.62 -17.41
CA LEU A 204 -11.93 -23.73 -18.00
C LEU A 204 -10.54 -23.96 -17.39
N THR A 205 -10.00 -25.16 -17.55
CA THR A 205 -8.77 -25.62 -16.87
C THR A 205 -7.55 -24.73 -17.13
N LYS A 206 -7.41 -24.15 -18.33
CA LYS A 206 -6.30 -23.23 -18.63
C LYS A 206 -6.36 -21.94 -17.82
N VAL A 207 -7.56 -21.39 -17.64
CA VAL A 207 -7.79 -20.19 -16.85
C VAL A 207 -7.58 -20.52 -15.37
N ALA A 208 -8.07 -21.66 -14.92
CA ALA A 208 -7.85 -22.15 -13.57
C ALA A 208 -6.35 -22.29 -13.25
N ILE A 209 -5.56 -22.90 -14.13
CA ILE A 209 -4.11 -23.06 -13.92
C ILE A 209 -3.39 -21.69 -13.94
N TYR A 210 -3.81 -20.76 -14.80
CA TYR A 210 -3.17 -19.44 -14.88
C TYR A 210 -3.37 -18.62 -13.59
N PHE A 211 -4.62 -18.57 -13.11
CA PHE A 211 -4.97 -17.78 -11.93
C PHE A 211 -4.70 -18.54 -10.64
N GLY A 212 -4.79 -19.86 -10.67
CA GLY A 212 -4.63 -20.70 -9.51
C GLY A 212 -3.20 -20.75 -9.06
N VAL A 213 -2.89 -19.99 -8.00
CA VAL A 213 -1.73 -20.16 -7.13
C VAL A 213 -2.05 -19.52 -5.76
N PHE A 214 -1.27 -19.94 -4.76
CA PHE A 214 -1.11 -19.45 -3.38
C PHE A 214 -1.94 -20.21 -2.34
N SER A 215 -1.39 -21.33 -1.87
CA SER A 215 -1.64 -21.79 -0.50
C SER A 215 -1.09 -20.72 0.46
N LEU A 216 -1.92 -19.73 0.81
CA LEU A 216 -1.84 -19.17 2.14
C LEU A 216 -2.26 -20.32 3.04
N SER A 217 -1.28 -20.92 3.72
CA SER A 217 -1.57 -21.82 4.83
C SER A 217 -2.48 -21.04 5.79
N LEU A 218 -3.77 -21.35 5.74
CA LEU A 218 -4.74 -20.95 6.75
C LEU A 218 -4.51 -21.79 7.99
#